data_AF-A0A1I7XWC6-F1
#
_entry.id   AF-A0A1I7XWC6-F1
#
_cell.length_a   1.000
_cell.length_b   1.000
_cell.length_c   1.000
_cell.angle_alpha   90.00
_cell.angle_beta   90.00
_cell.angle_gamma   90.00
#
_symmetry.space_group_name_H-M   'P 1'
#
loop_
_entity.id
_entity.type
_entity.pdbx_description
1 polymer ?
#
loop_
_entity_poly.entity_id
_entity_poly.type
_entity_poly.pdbx_seq_one_letter_code
_entity_poly.pdbx_strand_id
1 'polypeptide(L)'
;LFRSAEDSWRLVLNDAYQYVNERYQSELYGFYGESIQQRYPFDAHSTSDVAINDFREFFKAQGIAERFFDTYLRPFISGDPGSYRLRSIDGQSLPISRVYLDQMARTQTIRQSFFAE
;
A
#
# COMPACT_ATOMS: atom_id res chain seq x y z
N LEU A 1 2.31 4.01 -36.21
CA LEU A 1 1.13 3.35 -35.61
C LEU A 1 1.47 2.65 -34.28
N PHE A 2 2.60 1.94 -34.13
CA PHE A 2 2.98 1.33 -32.84
C PHE A 2 3.36 2.33 -31.73
N ARG A 3 4.04 3.46 -32.04
CA ARG A 3 4.40 4.48 -31.05
C ARG A 3 3.20 5.17 -30.36
N SER A 4 2.06 5.32 -31.03
CA SER A 4 0.92 6.05 -30.44
C SER A 4 0.17 5.24 -29.37
N ALA A 5 0.20 3.91 -29.45
CA ALA A 5 -0.40 3.04 -28.44
C ALA A 5 0.46 2.99 -27.17
N GLU A 6 1.79 2.87 -27.31
CA GLU A 6 2.74 2.95 -26.18
C GLU A 6 2.63 4.28 -25.43
N ASP A 7 2.54 5.40 -26.16
CA ASP A 7 2.34 6.72 -25.55
C ASP A 7 1.00 6.83 -24.81
N SER A 8 -0.05 6.16 -25.30
CA SER A 8 -1.38 6.20 -24.67
C SER A 8 -1.41 5.45 -23.33
N TRP A 9 -0.75 4.30 -23.22
CA TRP A 9 -0.70 3.55 -21.96
C TRP A 9 0.07 4.28 -20.88
N ARG A 10 1.14 4.98 -21.24
CA ARG A 10 1.88 5.81 -20.28
C ARG A 10 1.01 6.91 -19.68
N LEU A 11 0.17 7.56 -20.48
CA LEU A 11 -0.75 8.58 -19.98
C LEU A 11 -1.79 7.98 -19.01
N VAL A 12 -2.44 6.88 -19.42
CA VAL A 12 -3.43 6.20 -18.57
C VAL A 12 -2.82 5.71 -17.25
N LEU A 13 -1.62 5.13 -17.28
CA LEU A 13 -0.92 4.68 -16.08
C LEU A 13 -0.47 5.84 -15.19
N ASN A 14 -0.09 6.97 -15.77
CA ASN A 14 0.23 8.18 -15.01
C ASN A 14 -1.00 8.74 -14.30
N ASP A 15 -2.14 8.82 -14.99
CA ASP A 15 -3.39 9.28 -14.37
C ASP A 15 -3.85 8.34 -13.26
N ALA A 16 -3.76 7.02 -13.50
CA ALA A 16 -4.02 6.02 -12.47
C ALA A 16 -3.07 6.19 -11.27
N TYR A 17 -1.79 6.46 -11.51
CA TYR A 17 -0.83 6.71 -10.43
C TYR A 17 -1.18 7.94 -9.61
N GLN A 18 -1.53 9.06 -10.25
CA GLN A 18 -1.93 10.27 -9.53
C GLN A 18 -3.13 9.99 -8.63
N TYR A 19 -4.16 9.33 -9.17
CA TYR A 19 -5.34 8.96 -8.40
C TYR A 19 -5.02 8.01 -7.23
N VAL A 20 -4.23 6.96 -7.46
CA VAL A 20 -3.81 6.03 -6.41
C VAL A 20 -2.97 6.74 -5.35
N ASN A 21 -2.09 7.66 -5.74
CA ASN A 21 -1.27 8.43 -4.81
C ASN A 21 -2.12 9.37 -3.96
N GLU A 22 -3.11 10.05 -4.54
CA GLU A 22 -4.07 10.86 -3.77
C GLU A 22 -4.78 10.03 -2.70
N ARG A 23 -5.28 8.84 -3.07
CA ARG A 23 -5.93 7.90 -2.15
C ARG A 23 -4.96 7.36 -1.10
N TYR A 24 -3.72 7.09 -1.48
CA TYR A 24 -2.68 6.65 -0.56
C TYR A 24 -2.45 7.70 0.53
N GLN A 25 -2.31 8.97 0.14
CA GLN A 25 -2.07 10.06 1.07
C GLN A 25 -3.26 10.28 2.02
N SER A 26 -4.48 10.29 1.49
CA SER A 26 -5.67 10.62 2.28
C SER A 26 -6.21 9.46 3.13
N GLU A 27 -6.08 8.21 2.68
CA GLU A 27 -6.72 7.07 3.34
C GLU A 27 -5.72 6.22 4.13
N LEU A 28 -4.63 5.76 3.49
CA LEU A 28 -3.67 4.86 4.14
C LEU A 28 -2.66 5.66 4.98
N TYR A 29 -1.94 6.58 4.35
CA TYR A 29 -0.87 7.32 5.01
C TYR A 29 -1.42 8.34 6.01
N GLY A 30 -2.56 8.97 5.73
CA GLY A 30 -3.23 9.87 6.69
C GLY A 30 -3.47 9.18 8.03
N PHE A 31 -4.17 8.04 8.02
CA PHE A 31 -4.43 7.28 9.25
C PHE A 31 -3.14 6.75 9.90
N TYR A 32 -2.24 6.16 9.10
CA TYR A 32 -0.97 5.64 9.64
C TYR A 32 -0.15 6.75 10.29
N GLY A 33 -0.09 7.92 9.66
CA GLY A 33 0.72 9.03 10.08
C GLY A 33 0.20 9.72 11.35
N GLU A 34 -1.12 9.74 11.53
CA GLU A 34 -1.76 10.35 12.69
C GLU A 34 -1.81 9.39 13.89
N SER A 35 -2.20 8.14 13.67
CA SER A 35 -2.57 7.22 14.75
C SER A 35 -1.49 6.18 15.08
N ILE A 36 -0.59 5.87 14.13
CA ILE A 36 0.36 4.75 14.26
C ILE A 36 1.82 5.22 14.36
N GLN A 37 2.31 6.00 13.39
CA GLN A 37 3.76 6.23 13.21
C GLN A 37 4.44 6.93 14.38
N GLN A 38 3.70 7.77 15.13
CA GLN A 38 4.23 8.59 16.23
C GLN A 38 4.13 7.90 17.59
N ARG A 39 3.79 6.60 17.61
CA ARG A 39 3.47 5.86 18.83
C ARG A 39 4.40 4.67 19.00
N TYR A 40 4.72 4.30 20.23
CA TYR A 40 5.40 3.04 20.50
C TYR A 40 4.47 1.87 20.10
N PRO A 41 4.96 0.80 19.45
CA PRO A 41 6.36 0.48 19.13
C PRO A 41 6.86 0.98 17.76
N PHE A 42 6.09 1.78 17.03
CA PHE A 42 6.47 2.29 15.70
C PHE A 42 7.47 3.45 15.77
N ASP A 43 7.39 4.25 16.83
CA ASP A 43 8.44 5.14 17.30
C ASP A 43 8.96 4.63 18.65
N ALA A 44 10.20 4.14 18.66
CA ALA A 44 10.84 3.59 19.86
C ALA A 44 11.12 4.65 20.95
N HIS A 45 11.06 5.94 20.61
CA HIS A 45 11.27 7.05 21.53
C HIS A 45 9.96 7.68 22.01
N SER A 46 8.81 7.26 21.48
CA SER A 46 7.51 7.75 21.92
C SER A 46 7.23 7.35 23.38
N THR A 47 6.74 8.30 24.16
CA THR A 47 6.23 8.06 25.53
C THR A 47 4.78 7.58 25.55
N SER A 48 4.15 7.43 24.38
CA SER A 48 2.76 7.00 24.22
C SER A 48 2.69 5.78 23.32
N ASP A 49 1.97 4.78 23.79
CA ASP A 49 1.69 3.56 23.04
C ASP A 49 0.63 3.82 21.95
N VAL A 50 0.66 2.98 20.92
CA VAL A 50 -0.39 2.92 19.91
C VAL A 50 -1.68 2.46 20.57
N ALA A 51 -2.79 3.15 20.30
CA ALA A 51 -4.08 2.69 20.79
C ALA A 51 -4.42 1.34 20.13
N ILE A 52 -4.82 0.36 20.94
CA ILE A 52 -5.10 -1.00 20.44
C ILE A 52 -6.17 -1.00 19.35
N ASN A 53 -7.16 -0.11 19.44
CA ASN A 53 -8.21 0.01 18.44
C ASN A 53 -7.68 0.54 17.10
N ASP A 54 -6.76 1.50 17.12
CA ASP A 54 -6.16 2.06 15.90
C ASP A 54 -5.24 1.03 15.24
N PHE A 55 -4.44 0.32 16.04
CA PHE A 55 -3.63 -0.81 15.57
C PHE A 55 -4.52 -1.85 14.88
N ARG A 56 -5.61 -2.26 15.53
CA ARG A 56 -6.56 -3.23 14.97
C ARG A 56 -7.20 -2.71 13.68
N GLU A 57 -7.67 -1.47 13.64
CA GLU A 57 -8.34 -0.92 12.46
C GLU A 57 -7.40 -0.85 11.25
N PHE A 58 -6.12 -0.56 11.48
CA PHE A 58 -5.14 -0.50 10.41
C PHE A 58 -4.76 -1.89 9.88
N PHE A 59 -4.42 -2.82 10.79
CA PHE A 59 -3.75 -4.09 10.44
C PHE A 59 -4.68 -5.31 10.29
N LYS A 60 -5.90 -5.31 10.83
CA LYS A 60 -6.80 -6.49 10.78
C LYS A 60 -7.15 -6.90 9.34
N ALA A 61 -7.71 -8.10 9.19
CA ALA A 61 -8.34 -8.51 7.94
C ALA A 61 -9.47 -7.55 7.57
N GLN A 62 -9.52 -7.14 6.31
CA GLN A 62 -10.38 -6.08 5.78
C GLN A 62 -10.18 -4.73 6.51
N GLY A 63 -9.02 -4.51 7.14
CA GLY A 63 -8.60 -3.23 7.72
C GLY A 63 -8.12 -2.24 6.65
N ILE A 64 -7.69 -1.06 7.09
CA ILE A 64 -7.33 0.06 6.19
C ILE A 64 -6.27 -0.36 5.16
N ALA A 65 -5.18 -0.98 5.62
CA ALA A 65 -4.07 -1.30 4.73
C ALA A 65 -4.42 -2.36 3.68
N GLU A 66 -5.18 -3.41 4.07
CA GLU A 66 -5.62 -4.45 3.15
C GLU A 66 -6.65 -3.92 2.15
N ARG A 67 -7.67 -3.17 2.63
CA ARG A 67 -8.67 -2.55 1.75
C ARG A 67 -8.03 -1.62 0.73
N PHE A 68 -7.06 -0.81 1.13
CA PHE A 68 -6.35 0.08 0.21
C PHE A 68 -5.64 -0.73 -0.89
N PHE A 69 -4.87 -1.74 -0.50
CA PHE A 69 -4.13 -2.56 -1.46
C PHE A 69 -5.06 -3.31 -2.42
N ASP A 70 -6.10 -3.96 -1.89
CA ASP A 70 -7.03 -4.74 -2.70
C ASP A 70 -7.84 -3.86 -3.66
N THR A 71 -8.23 -2.67 -3.22
CA THR A 71 -9.02 -1.73 -4.01
C THR A 71 -8.20 -1.05 -5.11
N TYR A 72 -7.03 -0.51 -4.75
CA TYR A 72 -6.29 0.41 -5.63
C TYR A 72 -5.10 -0.24 -6.33
N LEU A 73 -4.49 -1.27 -5.74
CA LEU A 73 -3.20 -1.79 -6.19
C LEU A 73 -3.24 -3.20 -6.74
N ARG A 74 -4.18 -4.03 -6.30
CA ARG A 74 -4.34 -5.42 -6.78
C ARG A 74 -4.38 -5.54 -8.31
N PRO A 75 -5.03 -4.63 -9.08
CA PRO A 75 -5.01 -4.72 -10.54
C PRO A 75 -3.63 -4.55 -11.17
N PHE A 76 -2.68 -3.90 -10.47
CA PHE A 76 -1.34 -3.58 -10.96
C PHE A 76 -0.26 -4.50 -10.37
N ILE A 77 -0.61 -5.37 -9.43
CA ILE A 77 0.33 -6.22 -8.70
C ILE A 77 -0.04 -7.69 -8.87
N SER A 78 0.98 -8.54 -8.96
CA SER A 78 0.88 -10.00 -8.97
C SER A 78 1.74 -10.60 -7.86
N GLY A 79 1.44 -11.84 -7.48
CA GLY A 79 2.13 -12.55 -6.41
C GLY A 79 1.55 -12.28 -5.03
N ASP A 80 2.24 -12.85 -4.04
CA ASP A 80 1.85 -12.87 -2.63
C ASP A 80 2.77 -11.96 -1.80
N PRO A 81 2.40 -11.63 -0.54
CA PRO A 81 3.25 -10.83 0.34
C PRO A 81 4.70 -11.37 0.37
N GLY A 82 5.68 -10.48 0.14
CA GLY A 82 7.10 -10.85 0.05
C GLY A 82 7.59 -11.25 -1.34
N SER A 83 6.69 -11.41 -2.32
CA SER A 83 7.00 -11.78 -3.71
C SER A 83 6.32 -10.91 -4.76
N TYR A 84 5.80 -9.75 -4.33
CA TYR A 84 5.05 -8.85 -5.21
C TYR A 84 5.85 -8.42 -6.45
N ARG A 85 5.17 -8.46 -7.59
CA ARG A 85 5.67 -8.00 -8.89
C ARG A 85 4.65 -7.09 -9.57
N LEU A 86 5.13 -5.99 -10.12
CA LEU A 86 4.31 -5.11 -10.94
C LEU A 86 3.91 -5.81 -12.23
N ARG A 87 2.64 -5.70 -12.58
CA ARG A 87 2.12 -6.08 -13.89
C ARG A 87 2.54 -5.01 -14.89
N SER A 88 2.88 -5.44 -16.09
CA SER A 88 3.27 -4.55 -17.18
C SER A 88 2.35 -4.72 -18.39
N ILE A 89 2.06 -3.61 -19.07
CA ILE A 89 1.33 -3.53 -20.33
C ILE A 89 2.21 -2.75 -21.31
N ASP A 90 2.56 -3.36 -22.45
CA ASP A 90 3.47 -2.77 -23.45
C ASP A 90 4.78 -2.21 -22.84
N GLY A 91 5.35 -2.95 -21.89
CA GLY A 91 6.57 -2.58 -21.18
C GLY A 91 6.42 -1.45 -20.14
N GLN A 92 5.22 -0.92 -19.96
CA GLN A 92 4.90 0.10 -18.95
C GLN A 92 4.23 -0.55 -17.73
N SER A 93 4.49 -0.01 -16.54
CA SER A 93 3.84 -0.44 -15.29
C SER A 93 3.51 0.78 -14.45
N LEU A 94 2.62 0.60 -13.47
CA LEU A 94 2.31 1.67 -12.52
C LEU A 94 3.60 2.02 -11.74
N PRO A 95 4.05 3.29 -11.69
CA PRO A 95 5.34 3.67 -11.12
C PRO A 95 5.34 3.65 -9.58
N ILE A 96 5.23 2.45 -9.00
CA ILE A 96 5.24 2.21 -7.56
C ILE A 96 6.66 1.84 -7.12
N SER A 97 7.10 2.41 -6.00
CA SER A 97 8.40 2.12 -5.42
C SER A 97 8.46 0.70 -4.86
N ARG A 98 9.62 0.05 -4.99
CA ARG A 98 9.87 -1.24 -4.34
C ARG A 98 9.75 -1.15 -2.81
N VAL A 99 10.14 -0.02 -2.22
CA VAL A 99 10.00 0.26 -0.79
C VAL A 99 8.55 0.13 -0.32
N TYR A 100 7.60 0.66 -1.10
CA TYR A 100 6.18 0.51 -0.78
C TYR A 100 5.72 -0.96 -0.80
N LEU A 101 6.15 -1.73 -1.81
CA LEU A 101 5.82 -3.16 -1.90
C LEU A 101 6.38 -3.95 -0.68
N ASP A 102 7.59 -3.61 -0.26
CA ASP A 102 8.22 -4.23 0.91
C ASP A 102 7.49 -3.83 2.21
N GLN A 103 7.02 -2.59 2.32
CA GLN A 103 6.18 -2.14 3.45
C GLN A 103 4.85 -2.90 3.49
N MET A 104 4.22 -3.12 2.33
CA MET A 104 2.97 -3.90 2.27
C MET A 104 3.19 -5.36 2.71
N ALA A 105 4.31 -5.97 2.32
CA ALA A 105 4.67 -7.29 2.81
C ALA A 105 4.83 -7.31 4.34
N ARG A 106 5.44 -6.28 4.93
CA ARG A 106 5.57 -6.15 6.40
C ARG A 106 4.23 -5.98 7.10
N THR A 107 3.32 -5.19 6.53
CA THR A 107 1.94 -5.05 7.05
C THR A 107 1.24 -6.40 7.11
N GLN A 108 1.43 -7.24 6.09
CA GLN A 108 0.86 -8.59 6.05
C GLN A 108 1.49 -9.51 7.10
N THR A 109 2.81 -9.42 7.32
CA THR A 109 3.48 -10.11 8.42
C THR A 109 2.91 -9.70 9.78
N ILE A 110 2.77 -8.39 10.06
CA ILE A 110 2.17 -7.89 11.30
C ILE A 110 0.76 -8.47 11.46
N ARG A 111 -0.06 -8.42 10.40
CA ARG A 111 -1.42 -8.97 10.45
C ARG A 111 -1.42 -10.45 10.84
N GLN A 112 -0.59 -11.25 10.19
CA GLN A 112 -0.51 -12.70 10.47
C GLN A 112 0.01 -12.99 11.88
N SER A 113 0.93 -12.18 12.41
CA SER A 113 1.44 -12.37 13.77
C SER A 113 0.43 -12.03 14.87
N PHE A 114 -0.49 -11.09 14.63
CA PHE A 114 -1.42 -10.58 15.65
C PHE A 114 -2.88 -11.04 15.47
N PHE A 115 -3.27 -11.52 14.29
CA PHE A 115 -4.67 -11.85 13.95
C PHE A 115 -4.84 -13.21 13.27
N ALA A 116 -3.85 -14.10 13.33
CA ALA A 116 -4.02 -15.47 12.83
C ALA A 116 -4.87 -16.28 13.82
N GLU A 117 -6.18 -16.25 13.63
CA GLU A 117 -7.17 -17.24 14.06
C GLU A 117 -8.09 -17.57 12.89
#